data_AF-A0A959YUS6-F1
#
_entry.id   AF-A0A959YUS6-F1
#
_cell.length_a   1.000
_cell.length_b   1.000
_cell.length_c   1.000
_cell.angle_alpha   90.00
_cell.angle_beta   90.00
_cell.angle_gamma   90.00
#
_symmetry.space_group_name_H-M   'P 1'
#
loop_
_entity.id
_entity.type
_entity.pdbx_description
1 polymer ?
#
loop_
_entity_poly.entity_id
_entity_poly.type
_entity_poly.pdbx_seq_one_letter_code
_entity_poly.pdbx_strand_id
1 'polypeptide(L)'
;MKRIKLIAALAIVLTIHLSAFSQGVGINTDESDPDASAILDVKSTTQGMLVPRMTVVQAFAISNPAEGLLVYATDVESFLYFKSGTWNYLTSEFAQMIADKDFDTKITTGNGLDPDDDIIEIYLGNFDNPRFRIDSLRIEPLSDKVIIGKEAGKNSYNSHFVVAIGDSVLHNSQGWENVAVGSKSMKNNTNGGANSAFGTGTLYQNTLGNYNAASGYKAMLYNTTGSYNTANGSVALYYNTSGTFNAAFGSNALFTNSTGSDNTAIGSTALQQNETGADNVAVGSASMVFNSEGNKNSALGMQSLYFNNIGYDNTSLGYTSMFYNRSGSRNTAVGSQSLRANRAGNYNVSVGYSSLYSDTSSHFNTAIGSWALESNMNGFSNVAIGVKAASQGTAQYNIVAIGDSALFHSGAGTNPGEGIQNTAIGSKAMYENTTGFLNTALGYQSAYNNTSGDHLTVVGALALLNNMDGDYNTSIGASSMAYNTSGFNNTALGSKALHFNETGYYNTAIGSD
;
A
#
# COMPACT_ATOMS: atom_id res chain seq x y z
N MET A 1 28.34 -94.16 -92.09
CA MET A 1 29.14 -93.32 -91.16
C MET A 1 28.55 -91.90 -91.11
N LYS A 2 28.73 -91.16 -90.00
CA LYS A 2 28.70 -89.68 -89.88
C LYS A 2 27.63 -88.87 -90.68
N ARG A 3 26.32 -88.90 -90.35
CA ARG A 3 25.35 -87.82 -90.72
C ARG A 3 24.19 -87.51 -89.74
N ILE A 4 24.21 -87.92 -88.46
CA ILE A 4 23.15 -87.58 -87.48
C ILE A 4 23.74 -87.06 -86.15
N LYS A 5 24.48 -85.95 -86.19
CA LYS A 5 24.89 -85.16 -84.98
C LYS A 5 24.95 -83.63 -85.22
N LEU A 6 24.29 -83.11 -86.27
CA LEU A 6 24.32 -81.67 -86.60
C LEU A 6 23.05 -80.91 -86.20
N ILE A 7 21.95 -81.61 -85.87
CA ILE A 7 20.64 -80.99 -85.58
C ILE A 7 20.54 -80.53 -84.11
N ALA A 8 21.20 -81.22 -83.18
CA ALA A 8 21.20 -80.85 -81.76
C ALA A 8 21.94 -79.53 -81.45
N ALA A 9 22.84 -79.08 -82.32
CA ALA A 9 23.60 -77.84 -82.13
C ALA A 9 22.82 -76.57 -82.54
N LEU A 10 21.80 -76.71 -83.40
CA LEU A 10 21.08 -75.56 -83.98
C LEU A 10 19.91 -75.06 -83.11
N ALA A 11 19.44 -75.87 -82.16
CA ALA A 11 18.27 -75.56 -81.32
C ALA A 11 18.59 -74.74 -80.06
N ILE A 12 19.86 -74.65 -79.64
CA ILE A 12 20.26 -74.00 -78.37
C ILE A 12 20.69 -72.53 -78.57
N VAL A 13 20.97 -72.11 -79.82
CA VAL A 13 21.52 -70.77 -80.12
C VAL A 13 20.42 -69.70 -80.27
N LEU A 14 19.13 -70.07 -80.37
CA LEU A 14 18.06 -69.15 -80.80
C LEU A 14 17.12 -68.64 -79.68
N THR A 15 17.40 -68.92 -78.41
CA THR A 15 16.55 -68.48 -77.27
C THR A 15 17.32 -67.82 -76.13
N ILE A 16 18.46 -67.17 -76.42
CA ILE A 16 19.06 -66.20 -75.49
C ILE A 16 18.38 -64.85 -75.72
N HIS A 17 17.22 -64.64 -75.08
CA HIS A 17 16.74 -63.29 -74.81
C HIS A 17 17.66 -62.64 -73.77
N LEU A 18 18.62 -61.85 -74.25
CA LEU A 18 19.26 -60.83 -73.43
C LEU A 18 18.21 -59.76 -73.11
N SER A 19 17.44 -59.99 -72.05
CA SER A 19 16.65 -58.94 -71.41
C SER A 19 17.64 -57.90 -70.88
N ALA A 20 17.84 -56.82 -71.64
CA ALA A 20 18.64 -55.70 -71.21
C ALA A 20 17.96 -55.05 -70.01
N PHE A 21 18.44 -55.35 -68.80
CA PHE A 21 18.01 -54.68 -67.59
C PHE A 21 18.37 -53.19 -67.71
N SER A 22 17.38 -52.33 -67.48
CA SER A 22 17.58 -50.89 -67.32
C SER A 22 18.25 -50.65 -65.97
N GLN A 23 19.57 -50.88 -65.92
CA GLN A 23 20.40 -50.59 -64.76
C GLN A 23 20.60 -49.07 -64.69
N GLY A 24 20.43 -48.48 -63.50
CA GLY A 24 20.82 -47.08 -63.26
C GLY A 24 22.32 -46.88 -63.47
N VAL A 25 22.74 -45.64 -63.68
CA VAL A 25 24.16 -45.28 -63.72
C VAL A 25 24.61 -44.96 -62.31
N GLY A 26 25.31 -45.89 -61.66
CA GLY A 26 26.02 -45.62 -60.40
C GLY A 26 27.35 -44.90 -60.66
N ILE A 27 27.54 -43.73 -60.04
CA ILE A 27 28.82 -43.02 -59.96
C ILE A 27 29.21 -42.95 -58.48
N ASN A 28 29.92 -43.97 -58.02
CA ASN A 28 30.36 -44.11 -56.63
C ASN A 28 31.79 -44.68 -56.55
N THR A 29 32.33 -44.72 -55.33
CA THR A 29 33.66 -45.28 -55.03
C THR A 29 33.60 -46.47 -54.07
N ASP A 30 32.41 -47.04 -53.86
CA ASP A 30 32.17 -48.14 -52.94
C ASP A 30 31.54 -49.38 -53.60
N GLU A 31 31.45 -49.38 -54.94
CA GLU A 31 30.92 -50.45 -55.79
C GLU A 31 29.47 -50.86 -55.43
N SER A 32 28.73 -49.99 -54.76
CA SER A 32 27.30 -50.24 -54.47
C SER A 32 26.44 -50.13 -55.73
N ASP A 33 25.42 -50.97 -55.83
CA ASP A 33 24.38 -50.82 -56.86
C ASP A 33 23.68 -49.46 -56.70
N PRO A 34 23.39 -48.73 -57.80
CA PRO A 34 22.64 -47.48 -57.74
C PRO A 34 21.21 -47.72 -57.21
N ASP A 35 20.66 -46.76 -56.47
CA ASP A 35 19.31 -46.89 -55.91
C ASP A 35 18.26 -47.23 -56.99
N ALA A 36 17.36 -48.16 -56.68
CA ALA A 36 16.38 -48.69 -57.63
C ALA A 36 15.35 -47.65 -58.14
N SER A 37 15.28 -46.46 -57.53
CA SER A 37 14.50 -45.32 -57.99
C SER A 37 15.28 -44.33 -58.87
N ALA A 38 16.62 -44.46 -58.95
CA ALA A 38 17.52 -43.51 -59.61
C ALA A 38 18.02 -44.01 -60.97
N ILE A 39 17.83 -43.21 -62.02
CA ILE A 39 18.46 -43.45 -63.33
C ILE A 39 19.95 -43.06 -63.34
N LEU A 40 20.34 -42.15 -62.44
CA LEU A 40 21.70 -41.71 -62.16
C LEU A 40 21.82 -41.51 -60.64
N ASP A 41 22.68 -42.29 -60.01
CA ASP A 41 23.01 -42.19 -58.58
C ASP A 41 24.46 -41.72 -58.44
N VAL A 42 24.71 -40.67 -57.67
CA VAL A 42 26.04 -40.05 -57.51
C VAL A 42 26.38 -39.97 -56.03
N LYS A 43 27.21 -40.90 -55.57
CA LYS A 43 27.47 -41.17 -54.16
C LYS A 43 28.96 -41.05 -53.87
N SER A 44 29.36 -39.91 -53.30
CA SER A 44 30.74 -39.64 -52.86
C SER A 44 30.75 -38.85 -51.55
N THR A 45 31.76 -39.08 -50.73
CA THR A 45 32.02 -38.36 -49.47
C THR A 45 33.08 -37.26 -49.62
N THR A 46 33.69 -37.14 -50.80
CA THR A 46 34.84 -36.24 -51.06
C THR A 46 34.70 -35.40 -52.33
N GLN A 47 33.72 -35.72 -53.19
CA GLN A 47 33.43 -35.04 -54.46
C GLN A 47 31.92 -34.84 -54.61
N GLY A 48 31.49 -33.97 -55.52
CA GLY A 48 30.08 -33.70 -55.79
C GLY A 48 29.81 -33.40 -57.26
N MET A 49 28.53 -33.37 -57.64
CA MET A 49 28.11 -33.08 -59.01
C MET A 49 28.25 -31.57 -59.32
N LEU A 50 29.11 -31.22 -60.28
CA LEU A 50 29.22 -29.85 -60.78
C LEU A 50 28.24 -29.63 -61.94
N VAL A 51 27.06 -29.10 -61.62
CA VAL A 51 26.04 -28.71 -62.61
C VAL A 51 26.50 -27.53 -63.49
N PRO A 52 25.86 -27.26 -64.64
CA PRO A 52 26.20 -26.11 -65.47
C PRO A 52 26.18 -24.78 -64.69
N ARG A 53 27.29 -24.04 -64.75
CA ARG A 53 27.48 -22.76 -64.05
C ARG A 53 27.37 -21.60 -65.04
N MET A 54 26.49 -20.65 -64.78
CA MET A 54 26.17 -19.52 -65.67
C MET A 54 25.54 -18.37 -64.87
N THR A 55 25.27 -17.21 -65.49
CA THR A 55 24.50 -16.13 -64.86
C THR A 55 22.99 -16.38 -64.90
N VAL A 56 22.19 -15.71 -64.06
CA VAL A 56 20.71 -15.73 -64.13
C VAL A 56 20.24 -15.40 -65.55
N VAL A 57 20.82 -14.37 -66.18
CA VAL A 57 20.50 -13.96 -67.56
C VAL A 57 20.77 -15.07 -68.57
N GLN A 58 21.86 -15.83 -68.40
CA GLN A 58 22.18 -16.97 -69.27
C GLN A 58 21.25 -18.17 -69.04
N ALA A 59 20.85 -18.45 -67.80
CA ALA A 59 19.85 -19.48 -67.51
C ALA A 59 18.48 -19.14 -68.13
N PHE A 60 18.05 -17.89 -68.00
CA PHE A 60 16.80 -17.38 -68.57
C PHE A 60 16.83 -17.33 -70.11
N ALA A 61 18.01 -17.31 -70.73
CA ALA A 61 18.19 -17.40 -72.18
C ALA A 61 18.18 -18.84 -72.74
N ILE A 62 18.14 -19.88 -71.89
CA ILE A 62 17.98 -21.26 -72.34
C ILE A 62 16.61 -21.39 -73.02
N SER A 63 16.62 -21.81 -74.29
CA SER A 63 15.40 -22.01 -75.07
C SER A 63 14.81 -23.39 -74.80
N ASN A 64 13.51 -23.44 -74.48
CA ASN A 64 12.77 -24.67 -74.14
C ASN A 64 13.46 -25.55 -73.07
N PRO A 65 13.80 -25.01 -71.89
CA PRO A 65 14.40 -25.79 -70.80
C PRO A 65 13.44 -26.90 -70.34
N ALA A 66 14.00 -28.07 -70.02
CA ALA A 66 13.22 -29.19 -69.50
C ALA A 66 12.75 -28.92 -68.06
N GLU A 67 11.58 -29.44 -67.69
CA GLU A 67 11.13 -29.42 -66.30
C GLU A 67 12.06 -30.29 -65.44
N GLY A 68 12.51 -29.74 -64.30
CA GLY A 68 13.57 -30.31 -63.46
C GLY A 68 15.00 -29.92 -63.88
N LEU A 69 15.22 -29.15 -64.94
CA LEU A 69 16.57 -28.72 -65.35
C LEU A 69 17.22 -27.85 -64.26
N LEU A 70 18.36 -28.32 -63.73
CA LEU A 70 19.11 -27.70 -62.63
C LEU A 70 20.39 -27.02 -63.15
N VAL A 71 20.62 -25.76 -62.75
CA VAL A 71 21.84 -24.98 -63.03
C VAL A 71 22.30 -24.23 -61.77
N TYR A 72 23.55 -23.76 -61.76
CA TYR A 72 24.09 -22.91 -60.71
C TYR A 72 24.31 -21.48 -61.23
N ALA A 73 23.60 -20.53 -60.65
CA ALA A 73 23.64 -19.11 -61.01
C ALA A 73 24.78 -18.40 -60.27
N THR A 74 25.85 -18.04 -60.99
CA THR A 74 27.13 -17.56 -60.44
C THR A 74 27.12 -16.11 -59.98
N ASP A 75 26.15 -15.32 -60.44
CA ASP A 75 25.91 -13.91 -60.12
C ASP A 75 25.02 -13.73 -58.87
N VAL A 76 24.35 -14.79 -58.42
CA VAL A 76 23.51 -14.84 -57.21
C VAL A 76 23.88 -16.01 -56.29
N GLU A 77 25.03 -16.64 -56.56
CA GLU A 77 25.66 -17.77 -55.84
C GLU A 77 24.76 -18.97 -55.49
N SER A 78 23.64 -19.16 -56.22
CA SER A 78 22.54 -20.06 -55.85
C SER A 78 22.14 -21.01 -56.98
N PHE A 79 21.51 -22.13 -56.63
CA PHE A 79 20.96 -23.08 -57.60
C PHE A 79 19.60 -22.62 -58.13
N LEU A 80 19.39 -22.74 -59.45
CA LEU A 80 18.11 -22.52 -60.11
C LEU A 80 17.61 -23.83 -60.72
N TYR A 81 16.32 -24.12 -60.58
CA TYR A 81 15.66 -25.23 -61.26
C TYR A 81 14.45 -24.75 -62.07
N PHE A 82 14.27 -25.29 -63.28
CA PHE A 82 13.13 -24.94 -64.12
C PHE A 82 11.91 -25.80 -63.77
N LYS A 83 10.77 -25.17 -63.49
CA LYS A 83 9.50 -25.84 -63.18
C LYS A 83 8.32 -25.02 -63.69
N SER A 84 7.40 -25.70 -64.36
CA SER A 84 6.08 -25.21 -64.78
C SER A 84 6.13 -23.85 -65.50
N GLY A 85 7.13 -23.68 -66.38
CA GLY A 85 7.31 -22.47 -67.19
C GLY A 85 8.27 -21.41 -66.62
N THR A 86 8.76 -21.56 -65.38
CA THR A 86 9.56 -20.54 -64.67
C THR A 86 10.84 -21.12 -64.07
N TRP A 87 11.91 -20.31 -64.01
CA TRP A 87 13.10 -20.61 -63.21
C TRP A 87 12.86 -20.26 -61.75
N ASN A 88 12.99 -21.24 -60.87
CA ASN A 88 12.80 -21.10 -59.42
C ASN A 88 14.15 -21.26 -58.72
N TYR A 89 14.36 -20.52 -57.62
CA TYR A 89 15.50 -20.77 -56.75
C TYR A 89 15.31 -22.09 -56.00
N LEU A 90 16.35 -22.90 -55.91
CA LEU A 90 16.37 -24.12 -55.09
C LEU A 90 16.66 -23.75 -53.62
N THR A 91 15.73 -23.04 -53.00
CA THR A 91 15.74 -22.79 -51.55
C THR A 91 15.17 -23.99 -50.80
N SER A 92 15.43 -24.08 -49.50
CA SER A 92 14.52 -24.80 -48.60
C SER A 92 13.16 -24.09 -48.57
N GLU A 93 12.09 -24.81 -48.21
CA GLU A 93 10.72 -24.27 -48.21
C GLU A 93 10.47 -23.19 -47.14
N PHE A 94 11.38 -23.06 -46.15
CA PHE A 94 11.36 -22.06 -45.08
C PHE A 94 11.76 -20.63 -45.52
N ALA A 95 11.53 -20.27 -46.79
CA ALA A 95 11.96 -19.00 -47.38
C ALA A 95 11.12 -17.77 -46.95
N GLN A 96 10.20 -17.92 -45.98
CA GLN A 96 9.44 -16.82 -45.36
C GLN A 96 10.19 -16.12 -44.20
N MET A 97 11.48 -16.42 -44.03
CA MET A 97 12.27 -15.99 -42.88
C MET A 97 13.20 -14.83 -43.23
N ILE A 98 13.09 -13.71 -42.52
CA ILE A 98 14.09 -12.62 -42.56
C ILE A 98 15.18 -12.96 -41.54
N ALA A 99 16.36 -13.36 -41.99
CA ALA A 99 17.48 -13.74 -41.11
C ALA A 99 18.77 -12.98 -41.45
N ASP A 100 19.68 -12.96 -40.49
CA ASP A 100 21.08 -12.60 -40.70
C ASP A 100 21.89 -13.74 -41.35
N LYS A 101 23.22 -13.58 -41.41
CA LYS A 101 24.10 -14.42 -42.22
C LYS A 101 24.35 -15.82 -41.61
N ASP A 102 24.28 -15.92 -40.31
CA ASP A 102 24.50 -17.11 -39.49
C ASP A 102 23.20 -17.67 -38.87
N PHE A 103 22.05 -17.05 -39.16
CA PHE A 103 20.69 -17.47 -38.75
C PHE A 103 20.47 -17.45 -37.23
N ASP A 104 21.27 -16.67 -36.52
CA ASP A 104 21.23 -16.38 -35.09
C ASP A 104 20.07 -15.43 -34.76
N THR A 105 19.92 -14.38 -35.58
CA THR A 105 18.88 -13.37 -35.46
C THR A 105 17.94 -13.46 -36.67
N LYS A 106 16.67 -13.85 -36.41
CA LYS A 106 15.70 -14.20 -37.45
C LYS A 106 14.26 -13.83 -37.07
N ILE A 107 13.45 -13.52 -38.08
CA ILE A 107 12.00 -13.30 -37.98
C ILE A 107 11.29 -14.41 -38.75
N THR A 108 10.36 -15.12 -38.09
CA THR A 108 9.53 -16.18 -38.68
C THR A 108 8.05 -15.93 -38.44
N THR A 109 7.20 -16.41 -39.35
CA THR A 109 5.74 -16.47 -39.20
C THR A 109 5.31 -17.89 -38.86
N GLY A 110 4.68 -18.07 -37.70
CA GLY A 110 4.27 -19.36 -37.16
C GLY A 110 5.43 -20.23 -36.64
N ASN A 111 5.08 -21.21 -35.80
CA ASN A 111 6.00 -22.25 -35.29
C ASN A 111 6.04 -23.51 -36.17
N GLY A 112 5.20 -23.58 -37.21
CA GLY A 112 5.10 -24.71 -38.15
C GLY A 112 4.28 -25.91 -37.66
N LEU A 113 3.56 -25.80 -36.53
CA LEU A 113 2.74 -26.88 -35.95
C LEU A 113 1.23 -26.63 -36.09
N ASP A 114 0.79 -25.38 -36.12
CA ASP A 114 -0.60 -24.98 -36.37
C ASP A 114 -0.70 -24.10 -37.64
N PRO A 115 -1.56 -24.42 -38.62
CA PRO A 115 -1.79 -23.56 -39.79
C PRO A 115 -2.42 -22.20 -39.47
N ASP A 116 -3.10 -22.05 -38.33
CA ASP A 116 -3.85 -20.84 -37.96
C ASP A 116 -3.05 -19.92 -36.98
N ASP A 117 -1.77 -20.23 -36.72
CA ASP A 117 -0.88 -19.44 -35.84
C ASP A 117 -0.38 -18.14 -36.54
N ASP A 118 -1.19 -17.08 -36.49
CA ASP A 118 -0.89 -15.69 -36.91
C ASP A 118 0.20 -14.99 -36.03
N ILE A 119 1.29 -15.70 -35.72
CA ILE A 119 2.36 -15.29 -34.80
C ILE A 119 3.61 -14.86 -35.56
N ILE A 120 4.09 -13.64 -35.32
CA ILE A 120 5.43 -13.21 -35.74
C ILE A 120 6.42 -13.44 -34.59
N GLU A 121 7.31 -14.42 -34.74
CA GLU A 121 8.40 -14.66 -33.80
C GLU A 121 9.65 -13.88 -34.21
N ILE A 122 10.29 -13.21 -33.25
CA ILE A 122 11.55 -12.48 -33.46
C ILE A 122 12.60 -13.07 -32.52
N TYR A 123 13.50 -13.85 -33.12
CA TYR A 123 14.69 -14.39 -32.46
C TYR A 123 15.80 -13.34 -32.53
N LEU A 124 16.43 -13.09 -31.40
CA LEU A 124 17.63 -12.25 -31.27
C LEU A 124 18.71 -13.12 -30.63
N GLY A 125 19.93 -13.06 -31.14
CA GLY A 125 21.04 -13.93 -30.76
C GLY A 125 21.41 -13.99 -29.28
N ASN A 126 22.31 -14.91 -28.96
CA ASN A 126 22.81 -15.17 -27.59
C ASN A 126 23.79 -14.07 -27.09
N PHE A 127 23.33 -12.83 -27.07
CA PHE A 127 24.04 -11.66 -26.54
C PHE A 127 23.50 -11.25 -25.16
N ASP A 128 24.31 -10.59 -24.34
CA ASP A 128 23.92 -10.24 -22.96
C ASP A 128 22.78 -9.21 -22.84
N ASN A 129 22.45 -8.50 -23.92
CA ASN A 129 21.37 -7.48 -23.95
C ASN A 129 20.74 -7.34 -25.36
N PRO A 130 19.92 -8.30 -25.83
CA PRO A 130 19.11 -8.12 -27.03
C PRO A 130 18.11 -6.97 -26.83
N ARG A 131 17.98 -6.07 -27.82
CA ARG A 131 17.10 -4.90 -27.74
C ARG A 131 16.29 -4.72 -29.00
N PHE A 132 14.98 -4.94 -28.90
CA PHE A 132 14.01 -4.56 -29.91
C PHE A 132 13.67 -3.07 -29.79
N ARG A 133 13.76 -2.31 -30.89
CA ARG A 133 13.43 -0.87 -30.93
C ARG A 133 12.58 -0.57 -32.16
N ILE A 134 11.46 0.13 -31.93
CA ILE A 134 10.61 0.72 -32.97
C ILE A 134 10.38 2.18 -32.56
N ASP A 135 10.64 3.13 -33.48
CA ASP A 135 10.56 4.57 -33.17
C ASP A 135 9.13 5.13 -33.16
N SER A 136 8.15 4.37 -33.66
CA SER A 136 6.71 4.68 -33.55
C SER A 136 5.89 3.38 -33.61
N LEU A 137 5.74 2.73 -32.45
CA LEU A 137 4.97 1.50 -32.32
C LEU A 137 3.50 1.80 -32.00
N ARG A 138 2.59 1.36 -32.89
CA ARG A 138 1.15 1.29 -32.64
C ARG A 138 0.75 -0.18 -32.60
N ILE A 139 0.14 -0.62 -31.50
CA ILE A 139 -0.41 -1.97 -31.36
C ILE A 139 -1.93 -1.86 -31.38
N GLU A 140 -2.57 -2.49 -32.35
CA GLU A 140 -4.03 -2.61 -32.47
C GLU A 140 -4.37 -4.09 -32.40
N PRO A 141 -4.51 -4.68 -31.20
CA PRO A 141 -4.80 -6.09 -31.08
C PRO A 141 -6.24 -6.37 -31.51
N LEU A 142 -6.45 -7.44 -32.27
CA LEU A 142 -7.79 -7.93 -32.64
C LEU A 142 -8.51 -8.62 -31.47
N SER A 143 -7.77 -8.92 -30.39
CA SER A 143 -8.28 -9.33 -29.09
C SER A 143 -8.07 -8.24 -28.04
N ASP A 144 -8.67 -8.42 -26.88
CA ASP A 144 -8.65 -7.49 -25.75
C ASP A 144 -7.42 -7.63 -24.84
N LYS A 145 -6.26 -8.00 -25.41
CA LYS A 145 -5.06 -8.40 -24.65
C LYS A 145 -3.80 -7.69 -25.14
N VAL A 146 -2.99 -7.19 -24.21
CA VAL A 146 -1.63 -6.69 -24.45
C VAL A 146 -0.67 -7.39 -23.50
N ILE A 147 0.18 -8.27 -24.03
CA ILE A 147 1.08 -9.13 -23.25
C ILE A 147 2.51 -8.90 -23.72
N ILE A 148 3.40 -8.47 -22.81
CA ILE A 148 4.80 -8.10 -23.12
C ILE A 148 5.73 -8.61 -22.01
N GLY A 149 6.41 -9.73 -22.26
CA GLY A 149 7.45 -10.25 -21.38
C GLY A 149 7.43 -11.76 -21.20
N LYS A 150 8.53 -12.30 -20.67
CA LYS A 150 8.69 -13.74 -20.43
C LYS A 150 7.65 -14.25 -19.43
N GLU A 151 6.94 -15.31 -19.78
CA GLU A 151 5.88 -15.91 -18.94
C GLU A 151 4.76 -14.91 -18.54
N ALA A 152 4.59 -13.79 -19.24
CA ALA A 152 3.50 -12.84 -18.99
C ALA A 152 2.16 -13.42 -19.47
N GLY A 153 1.08 -13.21 -18.71
CA GLY A 153 -0.26 -13.66 -19.09
C GLY A 153 -0.45 -15.19 -19.15
N LYS A 154 0.52 -15.97 -18.67
CA LYS A 154 0.46 -17.44 -18.74
C LYS A 154 -0.78 -17.99 -18.05
N ASN A 155 -1.49 -18.91 -18.70
CA ASN A 155 -2.81 -19.42 -18.31
C ASN A 155 -4.02 -18.47 -18.49
N SER A 156 -3.84 -17.25 -19.02
CA SER A 156 -4.93 -16.27 -19.26
C SER A 156 -5.77 -16.57 -20.51
N TYR A 157 -6.12 -17.85 -20.70
CA TYR A 157 -6.89 -18.36 -21.83
C TYR A 157 -8.26 -17.64 -21.91
N ASN A 158 -9.00 -17.61 -20.78
CA ASN A 158 -10.36 -17.06 -20.68
C ASN A 158 -10.43 -15.65 -20.05
N SER A 159 -9.28 -15.01 -19.77
CA SER A 159 -9.24 -13.65 -19.24
C SER A 159 -9.63 -12.64 -20.34
N HIS A 160 -10.17 -11.48 -19.94
CA HIS A 160 -10.63 -10.41 -20.84
C HIS A 160 -10.09 -9.03 -20.41
N PHE A 161 -9.90 -8.11 -21.35
CA PHE A 161 -9.35 -6.76 -21.16
C PHE A 161 -8.06 -6.71 -20.30
N VAL A 162 -7.02 -7.43 -20.71
CA VAL A 162 -5.80 -7.63 -19.90
C VAL A 162 -4.59 -6.87 -20.44
N VAL A 163 -3.85 -6.20 -19.56
CA VAL A 163 -2.50 -5.67 -19.84
C VAL A 163 -1.49 -6.33 -18.90
N ALA A 164 -0.51 -7.04 -19.45
CA ALA A 164 0.46 -7.82 -18.68
C ALA A 164 1.90 -7.54 -19.17
N ILE A 165 2.66 -6.73 -18.43
CA ILE A 165 3.98 -6.22 -18.85
C ILE A 165 5.07 -6.58 -17.81
N GLY A 166 5.96 -7.51 -18.13
CA GLY A 166 7.10 -7.93 -17.29
C GLY A 166 7.34 -9.44 -17.25
N ASP A 167 8.30 -9.89 -16.44
CA ASP A 167 8.55 -11.33 -16.21
C ASP A 167 7.53 -11.95 -15.24
N SER A 168 6.98 -13.10 -15.59
CA SER A 168 6.09 -13.93 -14.75
C SER A 168 4.87 -13.18 -14.19
N VAL A 169 4.31 -12.24 -14.95
CA VAL A 169 3.15 -11.43 -14.53
C VAL A 169 1.82 -12.10 -14.87
N LEU A 170 0.83 -11.93 -14.00
CA LEU A 170 -0.59 -12.26 -14.23
C LEU A 170 -0.80 -13.71 -14.71
N HIS A 171 -0.71 -14.69 -13.80
CA HIS A 171 -1.13 -16.07 -14.10
C HIS A 171 -2.54 -16.29 -13.55
N ASN A 172 -3.53 -15.96 -14.39
CA ASN A 172 -4.95 -15.89 -14.06
C ASN A 172 -5.75 -16.78 -15.02
N SER A 173 -6.71 -17.56 -14.52
CA SER A 173 -7.47 -18.50 -15.35
C SER A 173 -8.88 -18.05 -15.72
N GLN A 174 -9.43 -17.01 -15.06
CA GLN A 174 -10.84 -16.59 -15.23
C GLN A 174 -11.11 -15.08 -15.08
N GLY A 175 -10.17 -14.28 -14.54
CA GLY A 175 -10.41 -12.87 -14.19
C GLY A 175 -10.27 -11.88 -15.35
N TRP A 176 -11.00 -10.78 -15.28
CA TRP A 176 -11.21 -9.76 -16.32
C TRP A 176 -10.63 -8.39 -15.90
N GLU A 177 -10.41 -7.47 -16.84
CA GLU A 177 -9.98 -6.06 -16.62
C GLU A 177 -8.75 -5.89 -15.69
N ASN A 178 -7.77 -6.79 -15.79
CA ASN A 178 -6.59 -6.77 -14.94
C ASN A 178 -5.37 -6.12 -15.65
N VAL A 179 -4.76 -5.13 -14.99
CA VAL A 179 -3.53 -4.45 -15.44
C VAL A 179 -2.38 -4.79 -14.49
N ALA A 180 -1.37 -5.52 -14.96
CA ALA A 180 -0.20 -5.94 -14.17
C ALA A 180 1.12 -5.51 -14.85
N VAL A 181 1.93 -4.72 -14.15
CA VAL A 181 3.21 -4.19 -14.65
C VAL A 181 4.32 -4.40 -13.63
N GLY A 182 5.43 -5.01 -14.05
CA GLY A 182 6.61 -5.29 -13.23
C GLY A 182 6.65 -6.73 -12.70
N SER A 183 7.86 -7.30 -12.56
CA SER A 183 8.05 -8.75 -12.39
C SER A 183 7.22 -9.36 -11.25
N LYS A 184 6.55 -10.48 -11.55
CA LYS A 184 5.70 -11.25 -10.62
C LYS A 184 4.50 -10.48 -10.04
N SER A 185 4.12 -9.36 -10.64
CA SER A 185 2.83 -8.70 -10.38
C SER A 185 1.67 -9.65 -10.71
N MET A 186 0.67 -9.75 -9.83
CA MET A 186 -0.50 -10.65 -9.94
C MET A 186 -0.18 -12.14 -10.21
N LYS A 187 0.99 -12.64 -9.79
CA LYS A 187 1.44 -13.97 -10.26
C LYS A 187 0.47 -15.13 -9.93
N ASN A 188 -0.16 -15.17 -8.77
CA ASN A 188 -1.09 -16.24 -8.38
C ASN A 188 -2.57 -15.77 -8.36
N ASN A 189 -2.96 -14.84 -9.23
CA ASN A 189 -4.29 -14.25 -9.23
C ASN A 189 -5.34 -15.16 -9.90
N THR A 190 -6.03 -16.04 -9.17
CA THR A 190 -6.83 -17.13 -9.80
C THR A 190 -8.12 -16.67 -10.49
N ASN A 191 -8.88 -15.76 -9.87
CA ASN A 191 -10.20 -15.33 -10.35
C ASN A 191 -10.46 -13.83 -10.23
N GLY A 192 -9.69 -13.09 -9.41
CA GLY A 192 -9.86 -11.65 -9.20
C GLY A 192 -9.85 -10.84 -10.50
N GLY A 193 -10.77 -9.89 -10.63
CA GLY A 193 -10.94 -8.99 -11.77
C GLY A 193 -10.93 -7.50 -11.41
N ALA A 194 -10.83 -6.64 -12.43
CA ALA A 194 -10.74 -5.18 -12.34
C ALA A 194 -9.59 -4.66 -11.45
N ASN A 195 -8.51 -5.43 -11.28
CA ASN A 195 -7.38 -5.02 -10.45
C ASN A 195 -6.32 -4.25 -11.26
N SER A 196 -5.60 -3.35 -10.61
CA SER A 196 -4.46 -2.60 -11.16
C SER A 196 -3.24 -2.78 -10.27
N ALA A 197 -2.11 -3.20 -10.83
CA ALA A 197 -0.93 -3.62 -10.09
C ALA A 197 0.36 -3.12 -10.75
N PHE A 198 1.06 -2.19 -10.10
CA PHE A 198 2.26 -1.51 -10.64
C PHE A 198 3.46 -1.67 -9.72
N GLY A 199 4.38 -2.58 -10.06
CA GLY A 199 5.63 -2.80 -9.35
C GLY A 199 5.88 -4.27 -9.01
N THR A 200 7.15 -4.62 -8.80
CA THR A 200 7.58 -6.01 -8.57
C THR A 200 6.86 -6.64 -7.38
N GLY A 201 6.17 -7.76 -7.64
CA GLY A 201 5.41 -8.52 -6.64
C GLY A 201 4.14 -7.85 -6.11
N THR A 202 3.58 -6.85 -6.79
CA THR A 202 2.25 -6.32 -6.44
C THR A 202 1.15 -7.38 -6.57
N LEU A 203 0.20 -7.43 -5.62
CA LEU A 203 -0.98 -8.33 -5.65
C LEU A 203 -0.65 -9.83 -5.91
N TYR A 204 0.52 -10.31 -5.48
CA TYR A 204 1.04 -11.63 -5.89
C TYR A 204 0.10 -12.81 -5.56
N GLN A 205 -0.57 -12.83 -4.40
CA GLN A 205 -1.41 -13.97 -3.96
C GLN A 205 -2.93 -13.77 -4.17
N ASN A 206 -3.36 -12.78 -4.97
CA ASN A 206 -4.75 -12.32 -5.03
C ASN A 206 -5.74 -13.32 -5.66
N THR A 207 -6.20 -14.32 -4.91
CA THR A 207 -7.06 -15.39 -5.43
C THR A 207 -8.42 -14.87 -5.94
N LEU A 208 -9.21 -14.21 -5.08
CA LEU A 208 -10.58 -13.81 -5.38
C LEU A 208 -10.83 -12.29 -5.32
N GLY A 209 -9.86 -11.50 -4.86
CA GLY A 209 -10.03 -10.05 -4.66
C GLY A 209 -10.27 -9.27 -5.95
N ASN A 210 -11.24 -8.36 -5.95
CA ASN A 210 -11.62 -7.54 -7.11
C ASN A 210 -11.44 -6.04 -6.84
N TYR A 211 -11.30 -5.25 -7.91
CA TYR A 211 -11.23 -3.79 -7.87
C TYR A 211 -10.11 -3.21 -6.97
N ASN A 212 -9.00 -3.94 -6.80
CA ASN A 212 -7.88 -3.48 -5.98
C ASN A 212 -6.85 -2.70 -6.81
N ALA A 213 -6.35 -1.57 -6.29
CA ALA A 213 -5.38 -0.71 -6.95
C ALA A 213 -4.06 -0.63 -6.15
N ALA A 214 -3.04 -1.39 -6.57
CA ALA A 214 -1.76 -1.53 -5.89
C ALA A 214 -0.59 -0.91 -6.69
N SER A 215 0.27 -0.14 -6.03
CA SER A 215 1.49 0.43 -6.60
C SER A 215 2.63 0.44 -5.58
N GLY A 216 3.82 0.01 -6.01
CA GLY A 216 5.03 -0.08 -5.18
C GLY A 216 5.53 -1.51 -4.97
N TYR A 217 6.77 -1.64 -4.50
CA TYR A 217 7.39 -2.95 -4.26
C TYR A 217 6.58 -3.79 -3.25
N LYS A 218 6.06 -4.93 -3.69
CA LYS A 218 5.25 -5.86 -2.89
C LYS A 218 4.03 -5.25 -2.19
N ALA A 219 3.42 -4.19 -2.74
CA ALA A 219 2.12 -3.72 -2.24
C ALA A 219 1.06 -4.84 -2.41
N MET A 220 0.26 -5.08 -1.37
CA MET A 220 -0.78 -6.14 -1.35
C MET A 220 -0.28 -7.56 -1.65
N LEU A 221 0.96 -7.91 -1.27
CA LEU A 221 1.59 -9.20 -1.61
C LEU A 221 0.72 -10.42 -1.21
N TYR A 222 0.17 -10.41 0.01
CA TYR A 222 -0.67 -11.47 0.57
C TYR A 222 -2.14 -11.04 0.69
N ASN A 223 -2.65 -10.27 -0.27
CA ASN A 223 -4.10 -10.15 -0.44
C ASN A 223 -4.65 -11.49 -0.97
N THR A 224 -5.79 -11.99 -0.46
CA THR A 224 -6.41 -13.21 -0.99
C THR A 224 -7.85 -12.96 -1.46
N THR A 225 -8.74 -12.53 -0.58
CA THR A 225 -10.16 -12.23 -0.92
C THR A 225 -10.54 -10.76 -0.78
N GLY A 226 -9.69 -9.95 -0.13
CA GLY A 226 -9.90 -8.51 0.03
C GLY A 226 -10.15 -7.79 -1.31
N SER A 227 -11.17 -6.93 -1.34
CA SER A 227 -11.65 -6.23 -2.55
C SER A 227 -11.84 -4.72 -2.29
N TYR A 228 -11.81 -3.92 -3.36
CA TYR A 228 -11.90 -2.45 -3.32
C TYR A 228 -10.81 -1.74 -2.50
N ASN A 229 -9.65 -2.37 -2.29
CA ASN A 229 -8.55 -1.75 -1.54
C ASN A 229 -7.61 -0.95 -2.45
N THR A 230 -7.09 0.17 -1.96
CA THR A 230 -6.04 0.96 -2.63
C THR A 230 -4.75 0.93 -1.80
N ALA A 231 -3.62 0.63 -2.42
CA ALA A 231 -2.31 0.54 -1.77
C ALA A 231 -1.23 1.23 -2.60
N ASN A 232 -0.68 2.34 -2.13
CA ASN A 232 0.40 3.08 -2.78
C ASN A 232 1.59 3.23 -1.83
N GLY A 233 2.64 2.45 -2.06
CA GLY A 233 3.85 2.44 -1.24
C GLY A 233 4.52 1.07 -1.19
N SER A 234 5.80 1.03 -0.81
CA SER A 234 6.49 -0.24 -0.57
C SER A 234 5.81 -0.97 0.59
N VAL A 235 5.42 -2.23 0.37
CA VAL A 235 4.74 -3.12 1.33
C VAL A 235 3.54 -2.47 2.04
N ALA A 236 2.79 -1.60 1.35
CA ALA A 236 1.47 -1.16 1.79
C ALA A 236 0.46 -2.32 1.69
N LEU A 237 -0.44 -2.47 2.68
CA LEU A 237 -1.42 -3.58 2.76
C LEU A 237 -0.82 -4.98 2.57
N TYR A 238 0.41 -5.20 3.04
CA TYR A 238 1.23 -6.38 2.71
C TYR A 238 0.58 -7.73 3.10
N TYR A 239 -0.05 -7.81 4.28
CA TYR A 239 -0.92 -8.90 4.70
C TYR A 239 -2.36 -8.38 4.84
N ASN A 240 -3.19 -8.57 3.81
CA ASN A 240 -4.61 -8.18 3.81
C ASN A 240 -5.50 -9.36 3.39
N THR A 241 -5.84 -10.28 4.30
CA THR A 241 -6.45 -11.56 3.86
C THR A 241 -7.84 -11.33 3.26
N SER A 242 -8.75 -10.71 4.00
CA SER A 242 -10.15 -10.48 3.59
C SER A 242 -10.64 -9.04 3.76
N GLY A 243 -9.80 -8.13 4.27
CA GLY A 243 -10.16 -6.72 4.45
C GLY A 243 -10.60 -6.03 3.16
N THR A 244 -11.65 -5.21 3.24
CA THR A 244 -12.25 -4.49 2.11
C THR A 244 -12.21 -2.97 2.31
N PHE A 245 -12.28 -2.21 1.21
CA PHE A 245 -12.35 -0.74 1.22
C PHE A 245 -11.21 0.00 1.95
N ASN A 246 -10.07 -0.67 2.20
CA ASN A 246 -8.93 -0.05 2.87
C ASN A 246 -8.09 0.81 1.90
N ALA A 247 -7.62 1.96 2.38
CA ALA A 247 -6.88 2.94 1.58
C ALA A 247 -5.51 3.28 2.22
N ALA A 248 -4.44 2.67 1.74
CA ALA A 248 -3.09 2.77 2.31
C ALA A 248 -2.13 3.56 1.40
N PHE A 249 -1.59 4.68 1.89
CA PHE A 249 -0.67 5.57 1.18
C PHE A 249 0.61 5.81 2.01
N GLY A 250 1.68 5.09 1.71
CA GLY A 250 2.97 5.18 2.41
C GLY A 250 3.66 3.84 2.56
N SER A 251 4.97 3.85 2.86
CA SER A 251 5.70 2.61 3.14
C SER A 251 5.14 1.94 4.40
N ASN A 252 4.83 0.65 4.32
CA ASN A 252 4.29 -0.14 5.44
C ASN A 252 2.98 0.40 6.05
N ALA A 253 2.21 1.21 5.31
CA ALA A 253 0.86 1.60 5.72
C ALA A 253 -0.07 0.36 5.69
N LEU A 254 -0.82 0.12 6.77
CA LEU A 254 -1.67 -1.08 6.94
C LEU A 254 -0.92 -2.41 6.68
N PHE A 255 0.35 -2.51 7.11
CA PHE A 255 1.24 -3.65 6.79
C PHE A 255 0.67 -5.03 7.20
N THR A 256 0.06 -5.13 8.37
CA THR A 256 -0.72 -6.30 8.81
C THR A 256 -2.15 -5.87 9.12
N ASN A 257 -3.06 -6.18 8.19
CA ASN A 257 -4.49 -5.88 8.26
C ASN A 257 -5.30 -7.15 7.93
N SER A 258 -5.45 -8.08 8.88
CA SER A 258 -5.91 -9.44 8.56
C SER A 258 -7.32 -9.45 7.98
N THR A 259 -8.27 -8.80 8.66
CA THR A 259 -9.69 -8.72 8.26
C THR A 259 -10.29 -7.31 8.37
N GLY A 260 -9.53 -6.32 8.86
CA GLY A 260 -9.99 -4.94 9.03
C GLY A 260 -10.49 -4.34 7.72
N SER A 261 -11.59 -3.57 7.77
CA SER A 261 -12.19 -2.93 6.59
C SER A 261 -12.43 -1.44 6.81
N ASP A 262 -12.56 -0.70 5.71
CA ASP A 262 -12.88 0.74 5.69
C ASP A 262 -11.83 1.61 6.40
N ASN A 263 -10.60 1.13 6.54
CA ASN A 263 -9.50 1.87 7.16
C ASN A 263 -8.74 2.75 6.16
N THR A 264 -8.49 4.01 6.50
CA THR A 264 -7.65 4.94 5.72
C THR A 264 -6.33 5.22 6.45
N ALA A 265 -5.20 4.90 5.83
CA ALA A 265 -3.86 5.05 6.39
C ALA A 265 -2.95 5.86 5.45
N ILE A 266 -2.62 7.10 5.81
CA ILE A 266 -1.80 8.02 4.99
C ILE A 266 -0.55 8.44 5.77
N GLY A 267 0.60 7.83 5.44
CA GLY A 267 1.88 8.09 6.06
C GLY A 267 2.74 6.84 6.17
N SER A 268 4.06 7.01 6.29
CA SER A 268 4.95 5.88 6.58
C SER A 268 4.55 5.22 7.91
N THR A 269 4.39 3.90 7.91
CA THR A 269 3.94 3.07 9.05
C THR A 269 2.62 3.51 9.72
N ALA A 270 1.72 4.22 9.01
CA ALA A 270 0.39 4.51 9.53
C ALA A 270 -0.47 3.22 9.61
N LEU A 271 -1.18 3.00 10.73
CA LEU A 271 -1.98 1.78 10.98
C LEU A 271 -1.20 0.46 10.74
N GLN A 272 0.10 0.43 11.04
CA GLN A 272 0.98 -0.69 10.65
C GLN A 272 0.49 -2.06 11.15
N GLN A 273 0.01 -2.14 12.40
CA GLN A 273 -0.51 -3.35 13.03
C GLN A 273 -1.99 -3.16 13.37
N ASN A 274 -2.87 -3.55 12.44
CA ASN A 274 -4.32 -3.39 12.53
C ASN A 274 -5.02 -4.73 12.27
N GLU A 275 -4.89 -5.71 13.17
CA GLU A 275 -5.25 -7.10 12.88
C GLU A 275 -6.72 -7.27 12.44
N THR A 276 -7.67 -6.68 13.17
CA THR A 276 -9.11 -6.78 12.89
C THR A 276 -9.84 -5.43 12.89
N GLY A 277 -9.20 -4.34 13.35
CA GLY A 277 -9.82 -3.01 13.49
C GLY A 277 -10.40 -2.45 12.18
N ALA A 278 -11.55 -1.77 12.28
CA ALA A 278 -12.30 -1.21 11.16
C ALA A 278 -12.73 0.25 11.40
N ASP A 279 -13.15 0.93 10.34
CA ASP A 279 -13.57 2.34 10.34
C ASP A 279 -12.48 3.34 10.81
N ASN A 280 -11.18 2.97 10.82
CA ASN A 280 -10.12 3.84 11.38
C ASN A 280 -9.48 4.76 10.32
N VAL A 281 -9.25 6.02 10.70
CA VAL A 281 -8.54 7.01 9.87
C VAL A 281 -7.24 7.40 10.57
N ALA A 282 -6.08 7.08 9.98
CA ALA A 282 -4.76 7.43 10.47
C ALA A 282 -3.98 8.23 9.43
N VAL A 283 -3.70 9.50 9.70
CA VAL A 283 -3.01 10.41 8.78
C VAL A 283 -1.82 11.05 9.49
N GLY A 284 -0.61 10.79 8.99
CA GLY A 284 0.66 11.20 9.58
C GLY A 284 1.62 10.03 9.73
N SER A 285 2.93 10.30 9.69
CA SER A 285 3.95 9.26 9.88
C SER A 285 3.79 8.62 11.26
N ALA A 286 3.76 7.29 11.29
CA ALA A 286 3.52 6.50 12.49
C ALA A 286 2.26 6.92 13.29
N SER A 287 1.20 7.38 12.61
CA SER A 287 -0.11 7.54 13.24
C SER A 287 -0.75 6.17 13.48
N MET A 288 -1.29 5.94 14.68
CA MET A 288 -2.05 4.75 15.07
C MET A 288 -1.33 3.40 14.79
N VAL A 289 -0.02 3.30 15.08
CA VAL A 289 0.81 2.14 14.69
C VAL A 289 0.31 0.79 15.22
N PHE A 290 -0.15 0.75 16.48
CA PHE A 290 -0.57 -0.47 17.17
C PHE A 290 -2.07 -0.40 17.49
N ASN A 291 -2.91 -1.03 16.66
CA ASN A 291 -4.37 -0.99 16.72
C ASN A 291 -5.01 -2.37 16.45
N SER A 292 -4.77 -3.36 17.32
CA SER A 292 -5.17 -4.76 17.08
C SER A 292 -6.67 -4.93 16.77
N GLU A 293 -7.53 -4.35 17.61
CA GLU A 293 -9.00 -4.51 17.53
C GLU A 293 -9.76 -3.16 17.61
N GLY A 294 -9.05 -2.03 17.72
CA GLY A 294 -9.66 -0.70 17.87
C GLY A 294 -10.46 -0.28 16.64
N ASN A 295 -11.65 0.28 16.85
CA ASN A 295 -12.57 0.67 15.76
C ASN A 295 -12.95 2.16 15.83
N LYS A 296 -13.25 2.77 14.68
CA LYS A 296 -13.81 4.13 14.58
C LYS A 296 -12.90 5.22 15.16
N ASN A 297 -11.59 5.00 15.17
CA ASN A 297 -10.62 5.98 15.66
C ASN A 297 -10.17 6.92 14.53
N SER A 298 -10.00 8.21 14.83
CA SER A 298 -9.49 9.23 13.90
C SER A 298 -8.22 9.87 14.46
N ALA A 299 -7.06 9.53 13.92
CA ALA A 299 -5.74 9.97 14.37
C ALA A 299 -5.00 10.78 13.29
N LEU A 300 -5.06 12.11 13.38
CA LEU A 300 -4.40 13.04 12.46
C LEU A 300 -3.19 13.73 13.15
N GLY A 301 -1.98 13.36 12.74
CA GLY A 301 -0.72 13.90 13.23
C GLY A 301 0.37 12.84 13.35
N MET A 302 1.64 13.25 13.30
CA MET A 302 2.76 12.33 13.50
C MET A 302 2.69 11.73 14.90
N GLN A 303 2.75 10.40 14.99
CA GLN A 303 2.63 9.65 16.25
C GLN A 303 1.33 9.94 17.05
N SER A 304 0.27 10.42 16.39
CA SER A 304 -1.07 10.50 16.99
C SER A 304 -1.58 9.10 17.30
N LEU A 305 -2.18 8.90 18.47
CA LEU A 305 -2.81 7.64 18.91
C LEU A 305 -1.92 6.39 18.78
N TYR A 306 -0.60 6.54 18.93
CA TYR A 306 0.42 5.57 18.53
C TYR A 306 0.22 4.14 19.11
N PHE A 307 -0.16 4.03 20.39
CA PHE A 307 -0.55 2.76 21.03
C PHE A 307 -2.05 2.75 21.36
N ASN A 308 -2.87 2.05 20.58
CA ASN A 308 -4.33 1.94 20.78
C ASN A 308 -4.84 0.51 20.54
N ASN A 309 -4.44 -0.43 21.40
CA ASN A 309 -4.67 -1.87 21.18
C ASN A 309 -6.14 -2.23 20.90
N ILE A 310 -7.06 -1.74 21.74
CA ILE A 310 -8.51 -2.06 21.67
C ILE A 310 -9.43 -0.84 21.86
N GLY A 311 -8.87 0.38 21.93
CA GLY A 311 -9.65 1.60 22.14
C GLY A 311 -10.52 1.95 20.92
N TYR A 312 -11.73 2.46 21.14
CA TYR A 312 -12.67 2.78 20.06
C TYR A 312 -13.33 4.16 20.20
N ASP A 313 -13.91 4.67 19.12
CA ASP A 313 -14.54 6.00 19.02
C ASP A 313 -13.61 7.18 19.41
N ASN A 314 -12.26 7.06 19.35
CA ASN A 314 -11.35 8.14 19.77
C ASN A 314 -10.99 9.10 18.63
N THR A 315 -10.98 10.42 18.92
CA THR A 315 -10.51 11.47 17.98
C THR A 315 -9.23 12.13 18.50
N SER A 316 -8.12 12.02 17.78
CA SER A 316 -6.78 12.47 18.21
C SER A 316 -6.09 13.30 17.11
N LEU A 317 -6.04 14.62 17.30
CA LEU A 317 -5.49 15.60 16.35
C LEU A 317 -4.27 16.31 16.94
N GLY A 318 -3.06 15.93 16.53
CA GLY A 318 -1.82 16.58 16.97
C GLY A 318 -0.57 15.70 16.92
N TYR A 319 0.59 16.32 17.11
CA TYR A 319 1.85 15.59 17.31
C TYR A 319 1.86 14.91 18.69
N THR A 320 1.93 13.58 18.72
CA THR A 320 1.89 12.74 19.94
C THR A 320 0.67 12.94 20.86
N SER A 321 -0.48 13.36 20.33
CA SER A 321 -1.74 13.31 21.09
C SER A 321 -2.18 11.84 21.30
N MET A 322 -2.76 11.53 22.46
CA MET A 322 -3.16 10.16 22.88
C MET A 322 -2.10 9.06 22.69
N PHE A 323 -0.80 9.39 22.76
CA PHE A 323 0.29 8.47 22.38
C PHE A 323 0.24 7.08 23.06
N TYR A 324 -0.27 6.97 24.30
CA TYR A 324 -0.27 5.73 25.09
C TYR A 324 -1.65 5.03 25.27
N ASN A 325 -2.70 5.43 24.53
CA ASN A 325 -4.12 5.05 24.74
C ASN A 325 -4.49 3.57 24.50
N ARG A 326 -3.90 2.63 25.25
CA ARG A 326 -4.05 1.17 25.03
C ARG A 326 -5.50 0.66 24.91
N SER A 327 -6.42 1.16 25.74
CA SER A 327 -7.83 0.72 25.76
C SER A 327 -8.84 1.82 26.08
N GLY A 328 -8.39 3.08 26.18
CA GLY A 328 -9.29 4.22 26.39
C GLY A 328 -10.19 4.44 25.17
N SER A 329 -11.45 4.79 25.39
CA SER A 329 -12.46 4.91 24.34
C SER A 329 -13.29 6.18 24.49
N ARG A 330 -13.84 6.67 23.36
CA ARG A 330 -14.66 7.90 23.29
C ARG A 330 -13.97 9.16 23.80
N ASN A 331 -12.64 9.22 23.67
CA ASN A 331 -11.88 10.42 24.01
C ASN A 331 -11.75 11.36 22.81
N THR A 332 -11.56 12.66 23.07
CA THR A 332 -11.19 13.68 22.09
C THR A 332 -9.93 14.39 22.56
N ALA A 333 -8.88 14.44 21.74
CA ALA A 333 -7.63 15.14 22.01
C ALA A 333 -7.27 16.01 20.80
N VAL A 334 -7.07 17.31 21.01
CA VAL A 334 -6.77 18.28 19.95
C VAL A 334 -5.65 19.21 20.41
N GLY A 335 -4.45 18.99 19.89
CA GLY A 335 -3.23 19.72 20.25
C GLY A 335 -2.04 18.79 20.42
N SER A 336 -0.82 19.30 20.24
CA SER A 336 0.38 18.50 20.47
C SER A 336 0.46 18.07 21.94
N GLN A 337 0.75 16.80 22.18
CA GLN A 337 0.83 16.17 23.50
C GLN A 337 -0.49 16.23 24.33
N SER A 338 -1.61 16.54 23.68
CA SER A 338 -2.95 16.48 24.28
C SER A 338 -3.31 15.04 24.68
N LEU A 339 -3.72 14.82 25.94
CA LEU A 339 -4.11 13.53 26.52
C LEU A 339 -3.03 12.44 26.37
N ARG A 340 -1.74 12.82 26.38
CA ARG A 340 -0.62 11.97 25.93
C ARG A 340 -0.47 10.65 26.68
N ALA A 341 -0.57 10.67 28.01
CA ALA A 341 -0.25 9.52 28.85
C ALA A 341 -1.41 8.53 29.06
N ASN A 342 -2.63 8.87 28.61
CA ASN A 342 -3.84 8.09 28.91
C ASN A 342 -3.64 6.65 28.44
N ARG A 343 -4.06 5.66 29.25
CA ARG A 343 -3.94 4.22 28.96
C ARG A 343 -5.30 3.54 28.84
N ALA A 344 -6.25 3.92 29.70
CA ALA A 344 -7.54 3.26 29.82
C ALA A 344 -8.71 4.19 30.18
N GLY A 345 -8.46 5.50 30.31
CA GLY A 345 -9.47 6.53 30.59
C GLY A 345 -10.42 6.75 29.42
N ASN A 346 -11.68 7.09 29.71
CA ASN A 346 -12.75 7.20 28.71
C ASN A 346 -13.53 8.50 28.86
N TYR A 347 -14.17 8.94 27.77
CA TYR A 347 -15.00 10.16 27.74
C TYR A 347 -14.27 11.46 28.13
N ASN A 348 -12.95 11.53 27.94
CA ASN A 348 -12.18 12.75 28.19
C ASN A 348 -12.13 13.63 26.92
N VAL A 349 -12.37 14.93 27.09
CA VAL A 349 -12.16 15.97 26.08
C VAL A 349 -10.93 16.78 26.48
N SER A 350 -9.98 16.92 25.56
CA SER A 350 -8.71 17.59 25.76
C SER A 350 -8.39 18.44 24.53
N VAL A 351 -8.23 19.76 24.68
CA VAL A 351 -8.08 20.72 23.57
C VAL A 351 -7.04 21.76 23.96
N GLY A 352 -5.77 21.54 23.62
CA GLY A 352 -4.66 22.40 24.00
C GLY A 352 -3.30 21.72 23.88
N TYR A 353 -2.24 22.51 23.96
CA TYR A 353 -0.88 21.97 24.10
C TYR A 353 -0.72 21.35 25.50
N SER A 354 -0.37 20.06 25.57
CA SER A 354 -0.20 19.32 26.83
C SER A 354 -1.37 19.42 27.83
N SER A 355 -2.60 19.54 27.34
CA SER A 355 -3.81 19.41 28.18
C SER A 355 -4.04 17.94 28.55
N LEU A 356 -4.41 17.65 29.82
CA LEU A 356 -4.51 16.28 30.38
C LEU A 356 -3.25 15.42 30.10
N TYR A 357 -2.06 16.03 30.13
CA TYR A 357 -0.81 15.38 29.72
C TYR A 357 -0.51 14.10 30.51
N SER A 358 -0.65 14.16 31.84
CA SER A 358 -0.26 13.10 32.79
C SER A 358 -1.38 12.12 33.16
N ASP A 359 -2.56 12.25 32.54
CA ASP A 359 -3.66 11.32 32.75
C ASP A 359 -3.22 9.88 32.40
N THR A 360 -3.54 8.89 33.24
CA THR A 360 -3.34 7.47 32.94
C THR A 360 -4.66 6.70 32.74
N SER A 361 -5.74 7.15 33.38
CA SER A 361 -6.95 6.34 33.64
C SER A 361 -8.10 7.17 34.23
N SER A 362 -8.12 8.48 33.94
CA SER A 362 -9.15 9.44 34.37
C SER A 362 -10.38 9.37 33.44
N HIS A 363 -11.55 9.80 33.90
CA HIS A 363 -12.79 9.70 33.12
C HIS A 363 -13.65 10.97 33.18
N PHE A 364 -14.38 11.25 32.10
CA PHE A 364 -15.35 12.37 32.01
C PHE A 364 -14.74 13.76 32.23
N ASN A 365 -13.44 13.96 31.99
CA ASN A 365 -12.78 15.26 32.15
C ASN A 365 -12.90 16.11 30.87
N THR A 366 -13.07 17.43 31.02
CA THR A 366 -12.99 18.41 29.94
C THR A 366 -11.85 19.39 30.22
N ALA A 367 -10.81 19.39 29.41
CA ALA A 367 -9.65 20.29 29.51
C ALA A 367 -9.49 21.09 28.20
N ILE A 368 -9.63 22.41 28.25
CA ILE A 368 -9.55 23.30 27.09
C ILE A 368 -8.59 24.46 27.39
N GLY A 369 -7.41 24.43 26.80
CA GLY A 369 -6.32 25.39 27.03
C GLY A 369 -4.99 24.68 27.26
N SER A 370 -3.88 25.34 26.93
CA SER A 370 -2.54 24.78 27.12
C SER A 370 -2.29 24.49 28.61
N TRP A 371 -1.82 23.28 28.92
CA TRP A 371 -1.58 22.79 30.29
C TRP A 371 -2.81 22.73 31.22
N ALA A 372 -4.03 22.75 30.67
CA ALA A 372 -5.24 22.49 31.46
C ALA A 372 -5.25 21.03 31.98
N LEU A 373 -5.44 20.83 33.29
CA LEU A 373 -5.38 19.53 33.98
C LEU A 373 -4.09 18.72 33.70
N GLU A 374 -2.95 19.39 33.51
CA GLU A 374 -1.67 18.78 33.11
C GLU A 374 -1.21 17.60 34.00
N SER A 375 -1.30 17.74 35.33
CA SER A 375 -0.87 16.74 36.31
C SER A 375 -1.98 15.77 36.74
N ASN A 376 -3.22 15.90 36.23
CA ASN A 376 -4.38 15.19 36.79
C ASN A 376 -4.38 13.69 36.46
N MET A 377 -3.75 12.91 37.33
CA MET A 377 -3.70 11.45 37.29
C MET A 377 -4.87 10.84 38.09
N ASN A 378 -5.68 9.98 37.45
CA ASN A 378 -6.85 9.27 38.01
C ASN A 378 -8.02 10.16 38.49
N GLY A 379 -8.12 11.40 37.98
CA GLY A 379 -9.24 12.27 38.31
C GLY A 379 -10.54 11.92 37.56
N PHE A 380 -11.67 12.53 37.93
CA PHE A 380 -12.91 12.35 37.17
C PHE A 380 -13.89 13.52 37.25
N SER A 381 -14.69 13.67 36.19
CA SER A 381 -15.78 14.65 36.10
C SER A 381 -15.34 16.11 36.32
N ASN A 382 -14.11 16.46 35.92
CA ASN A 382 -13.57 17.81 36.05
C ASN A 382 -13.77 18.64 34.77
N VAL A 383 -13.98 19.95 34.93
CA VAL A 383 -14.00 20.93 33.83
C VAL A 383 -12.89 21.96 34.06
N ALA A 384 -11.99 22.12 33.11
CA ALA A 384 -10.93 23.11 33.13
C ALA A 384 -10.84 23.83 31.77
N ILE A 385 -11.06 25.14 31.74
CA ILE A 385 -11.13 25.95 30.52
C ILE A 385 -10.28 27.21 30.70
N GLY A 386 -9.02 27.14 30.28
CA GLY A 386 -8.03 28.21 30.39
C GLY A 386 -6.61 27.67 30.32
N VAL A 387 -5.65 28.55 30.02
CA VAL A 387 -4.22 28.19 30.11
C VAL A 387 -3.92 27.84 31.57
N LYS A 388 -3.28 26.68 31.82
CA LYS A 388 -2.93 26.18 33.15
C LYS A 388 -4.11 26.04 34.15
N ALA A 389 -5.35 26.01 33.69
CA ALA A 389 -6.51 25.75 34.55
C ALA A 389 -6.35 24.38 35.25
N ALA A 390 -6.38 24.37 36.58
CA ALA A 390 -6.17 23.18 37.42
C ALA A 390 -4.91 22.34 37.10
N SER A 391 -3.82 23.01 36.70
CA SER A 391 -2.62 22.35 36.15
C SER A 391 -1.89 21.40 37.13
N GLN A 392 -1.73 21.75 38.42
CA GLN A 392 -0.80 21.03 39.31
C GLN A 392 -1.41 19.89 40.15
N GLY A 393 -2.74 19.75 40.17
CA GLY A 393 -3.41 18.77 41.02
C GLY A 393 -3.30 17.32 40.55
N THR A 394 -3.43 16.39 41.48
CA THR A 394 -3.52 14.94 41.21
C THR A 394 -4.81 14.35 41.79
N ALA A 395 -5.39 13.35 41.14
CA ALA A 395 -6.64 12.69 41.56
C ALA A 395 -7.81 13.64 41.86
N GLN A 396 -7.88 14.80 41.20
CA GLN A 396 -8.95 15.77 41.36
C GLN A 396 -10.28 15.19 40.89
N TYR A 397 -11.39 15.52 41.55
CA TYR A 397 -12.71 15.18 41.04
C TYR A 397 -13.77 16.26 41.28
N ASN A 398 -14.74 16.31 40.35
CA ASN A 398 -15.88 17.22 40.32
C ASN A 398 -15.51 18.73 40.40
N ILE A 399 -14.31 19.14 39.97
CA ILE A 399 -13.93 20.58 39.95
C ILE A 399 -14.39 21.30 38.67
N VAL A 400 -14.54 22.62 38.76
CA VAL A 400 -14.74 23.53 37.63
C VAL A 400 -13.71 24.66 37.71
N ALA A 401 -12.88 24.85 36.68
CA ALA A 401 -11.77 25.80 36.64
C ALA A 401 -11.77 26.58 35.30
N ILE A 402 -12.53 27.66 35.19
CA ILE A 402 -12.73 28.40 33.92
C ILE A 402 -11.96 29.72 33.96
N GLY A 403 -10.66 29.68 33.69
CA GLY A 403 -9.81 30.86 33.54
C GLY A 403 -8.33 30.51 33.47
N ASP A 404 -7.52 31.45 32.96
CA ASP A 404 -6.05 31.36 33.02
C ASP A 404 -5.60 31.15 34.48
N SER A 405 -4.97 30.01 34.77
CA SER A 405 -4.57 29.57 36.11
C SER A 405 -5.67 29.59 37.19
N ALA A 406 -6.94 29.34 36.82
CA ALA A 406 -7.98 29.04 37.81
C ALA A 406 -7.66 27.70 38.52
N LEU A 407 -7.81 27.61 39.85
CA LEU A 407 -7.48 26.43 40.68
C LEU A 407 -6.07 25.85 40.46
N PHE A 408 -5.07 26.70 40.15
CA PHE A 408 -3.75 26.26 39.68
C PHE A 408 -3.05 25.22 40.60
N HIS A 409 -3.08 25.44 41.92
CA HIS A 409 -2.48 24.55 42.93
C HIS A 409 -3.47 23.56 43.60
N SER A 410 -4.73 23.47 43.14
CA SER A 410 -5.78 22.65 43.79
C SER A 410 -5.40 21.17 43.78
N GLY A 411 -5.29 20.54 44.95
CA GLY A 411 -4.90 19.13 45.07
C GLY A 411 -3.42 18.84 44.74
N ALA A 412 -2.54 19.84 44.82
CA ALA A 412 -1.10 19.70 44.53
C ALA A 412 -0.30 19.36 45.81
N GLY A 413 0.28 18.16 45.86
CA GLY A 413 1.08 17.69 47.01
C GLY A 413 0.26 17.28 48.25
N THR A 414 -1.05 17.14 48.09
CA THR A 414 -2.05 16.88 49.12
C THR A 414 -2.42 15.39 49.23
N ASN A 415 -3.25 15.01 50.21
CA ASN A 415 -3.84 13.67 50.25
C ASN A 415 -4.97 13.50 49.22
N PRO A 416 -5.31 12.27 48.81
CA PRO A 416 -6.49 12.01 47.98
C PRO A 416 -7.78 12.44 48.69
N GLY A 417 -8.56 13.33 48.04
CA GLY A 417 -9.79 13.91 48.61
C GLY A 417 -9.63 15.36 49.11
N GLU A 418 -8.43 15.92 49.07
CA GLU A 418 -8.16 17.34 49.31
C GLU A 418 -8.11 18.10 47.96
N GLY A 419 -8.57 19.35 47.90
CA GLY A 419 -8.52 20.17 46.68
C GLY A 419 -9.57 19.83 45.60
N ILE A 420 -10.73 19.30 46.01
CA ILE A 420 -11.78 18.72 45.16
C ILE A 420 -13.10 19.52 45.18
N GLN A 421 -14.02 19.23 44.27
CA GLN A 421 -15.39 19.80 44.25
C GLN A 421 -15.47 21.35 44.22
N ASN A 422 -14.36 22.02 43.93
CA ASN A 422 -14.26 23.48 43.86
C ASN A 422 -14.72 24.02 42.49
N THR A 423 -15.36 25.18 42.47
CA THR A 423 -15.78 25.90 41.25
C THR A 423 -15.17 27.30 41.21
N ALA A 424 -14.13 27.49 40.41
CA ALA A 424 -13.45 28.77 40.19
C ALA A 424 -13.58 29.23 38.74
N ILE A 425 -14.02 30.47 38.52
CA ILE A 425 -14.21 31.05 37.18
C ILE A 425 -13.58 32.44 37.14
N GLY A 426 -12.70 32.71 36.18
CA GLY A 426 -11.88 33.93 36.07
C GLY A 426 -10.39 33.64 36.16
N SER A 427 -9.56 34.48 35.55
CA SER A 427 -8.10 34.30 35.61
C SER A 427 -7.62 34.39 37.06
N LYS A 428 -6.88 33.36 37.48
CA LYS A 428 -6.28 33.20 38.81
C LYS A 428 -7.31 33.18 39.96
N ALA A 429 -8.55 32.80 39.69
CA ALA A 429 -9.53 32.49 40.73
C ALA A 429 -9.07 31.23 41.50
N MET A 430 -9.01 31.30 42.82
CA MET A 430 -8.50 30.23 43.71
C MET A 430 -7.10 29.70 43.33
N TYR A 431 -6.16 30.60 43.04
CA TYR A 431 -4.83 30.24 42.52
C TYR A 431 -4.00 29.38 43.48
N GLU A 432 -3.83 29.82 44.74
CA GLU A 432 -3.06 29.12 45.80
C GLU A 432 -3.89 28.13 46.62
N ASN A 433 -5.13 27.84 46.23
CA ASN A 433 -5.93 26.87 46.96
C ASN A 433 -5.35 25.47 46.76
N THR A 434 -4.99 24.78 47.85
CA THR A 434 -4.38 23.45 47.82
C THR A 434 -5.31 22.39 48.37
N THR A 435 -5.74 22.49 49.64
CA THR A 435 -6.51 21.45 50.34
C THR A 435 -8.01 21.70 50.38
N GLY A 436 -8.46 22.95 50.33
CA GLY A 436 -9.87 23.31 50.45
C GLY A 436 -10.77 22.64 49.42
N PHE A 437 -12.01 22.33 49.80
CA PHE A 437 -12.99 21.63 48.96
C PHE A 437 -14.38 22.28 49.04
N LEU A 438 -15.25 21.99 48.07
CA LEU A 438 -16.63 22.54 47.97
C LEU A 438 -16.73 24.08 47.85
N ASN A 439 -15.64 24.78 47.55
CA ASN A 439 -15.59 26.24 47.45
C ASN A 439 -16.06 26.74 46.09
N THR A 440 -16.71 27.91 46.04
CA THR A 440 -17.10 28.58 44.78
C THR A 440 -16.52 30.00 44.69
N ALA A 441 -15.97 30.38 43.53
CA ALA A 441 -15.38 31.69 43.26
C ALA A 441 -15.61 32.13 41.80
N LEU A 442 -15.91 33.41 41.57
CA LEU A 442 -16.05 34.01 40.24
C LEU A 442 -15.35 35.36 40.24
N GLY A 443 -14.46 35.66 39.29
CA GLY A 443 -13.77 36.94 39.16
C GLY A 443 -12.27 36.83 38.89
N TYR A 444 -11.65 37.92 38.45
CA TYR A 444 -10.20 38.02 38.33
C TYR A 444 -9.54 38.00 39.72
N GLN A 445 -8.64 37.05 39.98
CA GLN A 445 -7.97 36.84 41.27
C GLN A 445 -8.93 36.73 42.48
N SER A 446 -10.15 36.23 42.29
CA SER A 446 -11.06 35.96 43.41
C SER A 446 -10.55 34.79 44.26
N ALA A 447 -10.43 34.97 45.58
CA ALA A 447 -9.89 34.00 46.54
C ALA A 447 -8.44 33.55 46.21
N TYR A 448 -7.60 34.46 45.70
CA TYR A 448 -6.27 34.14 45.14
C TYR A 448 -5.36 33.37 46.11
N ASN A 449 -5.12 33.89 47.32
CA ASN A 449 -4.23 33.28 48.33
C ASN A 449 -4.95 32.33 49.32
N ASN A 450 -6.13 31.78 48.98
CA ASN A 450 -6.94 30.99 49.93
C ASN A 450 -6.39 29.56 50.16
N THR A 451 -5.49 29.39 51.11
CA THR A 451 -4.84 28.11 51.44
C THR A 451 -5.72 27.10 52.18
N SER A 452 -6.71 27.55 52.97
CA SER A 452 -7.41 26.70 53.94
C SER A 452 -8.87 27.08 54.28
N GLY A 453 -9.44 28.12 53.65
CA GLY A 453 -10.71 28.72 54.08
C GLY A 453 -11.96 27.86 53.88
N ASP A 454 -12.93 28.04 54.78
CA ASP A 454 -14.12 27.18 54.90
C ASP A 454 -15.40 27.79 54.25
N HIS A 455 -16.23 26.96 53.61
CA HIS A 455 -17.50 27.24 52.88
C HIS A 455 -17.52 28.41 51.85
N LEU A 456 -16.47 28.72 51.06
CA LEU A 456 -16.47 29.90 50.15
C LEU A 456 -17.59 29.96 49.09
N THR A 457 -18.09 31.17 48.81
CA THR A 457 -18.92 31.50 47.61
C THR A 457 -18.78 32.96 47.11
N VAL A 458 -18.10 33.18 45.96
CA VAL A 458 -18.51 34.07 44.81
C VAL A 458 -18.66 35.60 45.08
N VAL A 459 -18.79 36.61 44.18
CA VAL A 459 -18.21 36.98 42.85
C VAL A 459 -17.36 38.25 43.09
N GLY A 460 -16.19 38.43 42.49
CA GLY A 460 -15.64 39.77 42.32
C GLY A 460 -14.19 39.79 41.86
N ALA A 461 -13.81 40.76 41.04
CA ALA A 461 -12.40 41.01 40.79
C ALA A 461 -11.72 41.42 42.12
N LEU A 462 -10.64 40.73 42.49
CA LEU A 462 -9.90 40.92 43.75
C LEU A 462 -10.70 40.64 45.04
N ALA A 463 -11.84 39.96 44.97
CA ALA A 463 -12.59 39.55 46.17
C ALA A 463 -11.80 38.47 46.93
N LEU A 464 -11.66 38.55 48.26
CA LEU A 464 -10.88 37.59 49.09
C LEU A 464 -9.42 37.39 48.63
N LEU A 465 -8.78 38.43 48.06
CA LEU A 465 -7.44 38.35 47.45
C LEU A 465 -6.37 37.75 48.39
N ASN A 466 -6.30 38.22 49.64
CA ASN A 466 -5.31 37.85 50.65
C ASN A 466 -5.96 37.45 51.99
N ASN A 467 -6.93 36.53 51.99
CA ASN A 467 -7.53 36.04 53.23
C ASN A 467 -6.62 34.99 53.90
N MET A 468 -6.13 35.24 55.12
CA MET A 468 -5.07 34.40 55.75
C MET A 468 -5.55 33.40 56.83
N ASP A 469 -6.69 33.64 57.47
CA ASP A 469 -7.42 32.68 58.33
C ASP A 469 -8.92 33.01 58.21
N GLY A 470 -9.77 32.09 57.73
CA GLY A 470 -11.11 32.47 57.24
C GLY A 470 -12.21 31.41 57.24
N ASP A 471 -13.23 31.59 58.08
CA ASP A 471 -14.33 30.61 58.27
C ASP A 471 -15.68 31.05 57.67
N TYR A 472 -16.45 30.08 57.13
CA TYR A 472 -17.80 30.21 56.54
C TYR A 472 -18.01 31.32 55.47
N ASN A 473 -17.13 31.38 54.47
CA ASN A 473 -16.93 32.50 53.54
C ASN A 473 -18.04 32.78 52.51
N THR A 474 -18.35 34.05 52.21
CA THR A 474 -19.16 34.44 51.02
C THR A 474 -18.88 35.88 50.55
N SER A 475 -19.02 36.16 49.26
CA SER A 475 -19.76 37.31 48.72
C SER A 475 -19.00 38.44 47.97
N ILE A 476 -19.85 39.29 47.37
CA ILE A 476 -19.85 39.65 45.96
C ILE A 476 -19.54 41.15 45.74
N GLY A 477 -18.42 41.50 45.14
CA GLY A 477 -18.09 42.88 44.77
C GLY A 477 -16.63 43.06 44.35
N ALA A 478 -16.31 44.12 43.60
CA ALA A 478 -14.92 44.39 43.25
C ALA A 478 -14.13 44.77 44.52
N SER A 479 -13.14 43.96 44.86
CA SER A 479 -12.26 44.09 46.04
C SER A 479 -12.93 43.94 47.42
N SER A 480 -14.05 43.21 47.53
CA SER A 480 -14.61 42.81 48.83
C SER A 480 -13.66 41.90 49.61
N MET A 481 -13.47 42.13 50.91
CA MET A 481 -12.61 41.31 51.80
C MET A 481 -11.18 41.07 51.28
N ALA A 482 -10.59 42.03 50.55
CA ALA A 482 -9.35 41.79 49.80
C ALA A 482 -8.10 41.57 50.67
N TYR A 483 -8.04 42.16 51.87
CA TYR A 483 -6.93 42.04 52.82
C TYR A 483 -7.46 41.72 54.23
N ASN A 484 -7.84 40.47 54.46
CA ASN A 484 -8.39 40.02 55.75
C ASN A 484 -7.42 39.03 56.43
N THR A 485 -6.95 39.37 57.63
CA THR A 485 -5.80 38.72 58.26
C THR A 485 -6.18 37.82 59.45
N SER A 486 -7.46 37.78 59.85
CA SER A 486 -8.13 36.61 60.47
C SER A 486 -9.63 36.89 60.69
N GLY A 487 -10.53 35.96 60.34
CA GLY A 487 -11.98 36.21 60.44
C GLY A 487 -12.93 35.01 60.35
N PHE A 488 -14.07 35.13 61.03
CA PHE A 488 -15.19 34.17 61.08
C PHE A 488 -16.52 34.96 60.95
N ASN A 489 -17.74 34.42 60.81
CA ASN A 489 -18.24 33.35 59.95
C ASN A 489 -18.74 33.96 58.59
N ASN A 490 -18.06 35.01 58.11
CA ASN A 490 -18.04 35.65 56.77
C ASN A 490 -19.29 35.86 55.88
N THR A 491 -19.44 37.08 55.32
CA THR A 491 -20.17 37.44 54.08
C THR A 491 -19.84 38.90 53.68
N ALA A 492 -19.63 39.28 52.40
CA ALA A 492 -19.59 40.70 51.99
C ALA A 492 -20.01 41.08 50.53
N LEU A 493 -21.18 41.73 50.31
CA LEU A 493 -21.78 42.07 48.98
C LEU A 493 -21.61 43.57 48.61
N GLY A 494 -20.46 43.96 48.06
CA GLY A 494 -20.29 45.25 47.35
C GLY A 494 -18.84 45.69 47.19
N SER A 495 -18.59 46.74 46.41
CA SER A 495 -17.20 47.10 46.07
C SER A 495 -16.45 47.65 47.28
N LYS A 496 -15.28 47.06 47.57
CA LYS A 496 -14.45 47.32 48.77
C LYS A 496 -15.11 47.03 50.13
N ALA A 497 -16.27 46.38 50.18
CA ALA A 497 -16.87 45.97 51.45
C ALA A 497 -15.86 45.11 52.26
N LEU A 498 -15.53 45.54 53.48
CA LEU A 498 -14.51 44.92 54.36
C LEU A 498 -13.10 44.83 53.74
N HIS A 499 -12.66 45.84 52.98
CA HIS A 499 -11.38 45.79 52.24
C HIS A 499 -10.14 45.43 53.08
N PHE A 500 -10.07 45.89 54.34
CA PHE A 500 -9.02 45.59 55.33
C PHE A 500 -9.64 45.10 56.66
N ASN A 501 -9.12 44.02 57.25
CA ASN A 501 -9.50 43.52 58.59
C ASN A 501 -8.39 42.59 59.14
N GLU A 502 -8.23 42.44 60.47
CA GLU A 502 -7.03 41.75 61.03
C GLU A 502 -7.27 40.75 62.19
N THR A 503 -8.36 40.83 62.99
CA THR A 503 -8.53 40.01 64.22
C THR A 503 -9.99 39.65 64.58
N GLY A 504 -10.82 39.15 63.65
CA GLY A 504 -12.30 39.14 63.77
C GLY A 504 -13.01 37.80 64.06
N TYR A 505 -14.28 37.88 64.46
CA TYR A 505 -15.28 36.79 64.50
C TYR A 505 -16.69 37.33 64.14
N TYR A 506 -17.63 36.49 63.66
CA TYR A 506 -18.99 36.83 63.16
C TYR A 506 -19.08 38.00 62.12
N ASN A 507 -19.16 37.71 60.81
CA ASN A 507 -19.08 38.72 59.73
C ASN A 507 -20.28 38.70 58.74
N THR A 508 -20.78 39.87 58.31
CA THR A 508 -21.62 40.11 57.10
C THR A 508 -21.65 41.62 56.74
N ALA A 509 -21.34 42.06 55.52
CA ALA A 509 -21.44 43.49 55.14
C ALA A 509 -21.75 43.78 53.65
N ILE A 510 -22.71 44.66 53.34
CA ILE A 510 -23.31 44.81 51.99
C ILE A 510 -23.43 46.29 51.60
N GLY A 511 -22.83 46.70 50.47
CA GLY A 511 -22.70 48.10 50.03
C GLY A 511 -21.30 48.44 49.49
N SER A 512 -21.08 49.65 48.97
CA SER A 512 -19.76 50.11 48.52
C SER A 512 -19.18 51.22 49.41
N ASP A 513 -17.85 51.22 49.52
CA ASP A 513 -17.02 52.15 50.31
C ASP A 513 -16.26 53.16 49.40
#